data_AF-A0A1G3P280-F1
#
_entry.id   AF-A0A1G3P280-F1
#
_cell.length_a   1.000
_cell.length_b   1.000
_cell.length_c   1.000
_cell.angle_alpha   90.00
_cell.angle_beta   90.00
_cell.angle_gamma   90.00
#
_symmetry.space_group_name_H-M   'P 1'
#
loop_
_entity.id
_entity.type
_entity.pdbx_description
1 polymer ?
#
loop_
_entity_poly.entity_id
_entity_poly.type
_entity_poly.pdbx_seq_one_letter_code
_entity_poly.pdbx_strand_id
1 'polypeptide(L)'
;MKINVIKKIKKSKYPPNKSQLEAITTVKGPVMIIAGPGSGKTKTLVDRIIYLIAEKEVDPKTILVSTFTEKAAAELITRISNQLLEMEIRFNINKRRIK
;
A
#
# COMPACT_ATOMS: atom_id res chain seq x y z
N MET A 1 19.15 -4.88 -5.91
CA MET A 1 19.17 -5.23 -4.48
C MET A 1 17.73 -5.53 -4.07
N LYS A 2 17.37 -6.77 -3.70
CA LYS A 2 15.99 -7.09 -3.30
C LYS A 2 15.71 -6.46 -1.93
N ILE A 3 14.90 -5.41 -1.89
CA ILE A 3 14.42 -4.84 -0.64
C ILE A 3 13.48 -5.88 -0.01
N ASN A 4 13.78 -6.32 1.22
CA ASN A 4 12.86 -7.19 1.96
C ASN A 4 11.78 -6.31 2.62
N VAL A 5 10.74 -6.02 1.86
CA VAL A 5 9.63 -5.12 2.23
C VAL A 5 8.91 -5.65 3.46
N ILE A 6 8.67 -6.97 3.52
CA ILE A 6 8.00 -7.60 4.66
C ILE A 6 8.80 -7.42 5.95
N LYS A 7 10.13 -7.56 5.91
CA LYS A 7 10.98 -7.32 7.08
C LYS A 7 10.91 -5.86 7.52
N LYS A 8 10.85 -4.89 6.60
CA LYS A 8 10.66 -3.48 6.93
C LYS A 8 9.28 -3.21 7.55
N ILE A 9 8.21 -3.69 6.93
CA ILE A 9 6.83 -3.50 7.43
C ILE A 9 6.66 -4.09 8.83
N LYS A 10 7.20 -5.29 9.09
CA LYS A 10 7.18 -5.93 10.43
C LYS A 10 7.97 -5.18 11.50
N LYS A 11 8.90 -4.31 11.12
CA LYS A 11 9.67 -3.45 12.03
C LYS A 11 9.09 -2.02 12.15
N SER A 12 8.02 -1.72 11.43
CA SER A 12 7.39 -0.39 11.49
C SER A 12 6.74 -0.14 12.85
N LYS A 13 6.45 1.13 13.16
CA LYS A 13 5.79 1.55 14.42
C LYS A 13 4.50 0.78 14.71
N TYR A 14 3.78 0.35 13.68
CA TYR A 14 2.56 -0.45 13.79
C TYR A 14 2.69 -1.69 12.89
N PRO A 15 3.27 -2.79 13.37
CA PRO A 15 3.45 -3.99 12.57
C PRO A 15 2.09 -4.65 12.25
N PRO A 16 1.94 -5.27 11.07
CA PRO A 16 0.69 -5.94 10.71
C PRO A 16 0.49 -7.20 11.53
N ASN A 17 -0.75 -7.49 11.91
CA ASN A 17 -1.14 -8.78 12.44
C ASN A 17 -1.19 -9.85 11.32
N LYS A 18 -1.50 -11.10 11.67
CA LYS A 18 -1.54 -12.23 10.72
C LYS A 18 -2.47 -11.97 9.53
N SER A 19 -3.71 -11.54 9.77
CA SER A 19 -4.70 -11.28 8.72
C SER A 19 -4.34 -10.08 7.84
N GLN A 20 -3.76 -9.03 8.42
CA GLN A 20 -3.26 -7.89 7.66
C GLN A 20 -2.08 -8.29 6.78
N LEU A 21 -1.15 -9.11 7.29
CA LEU A 21 -0.02 -9.61 6.52
C LEU A 21 -0.47 -10.52 5.36
N GLU A 22 -1.46 -11.38 5.60
CA GLU A 22 -2.10 -12.19 4.57
C GLU A 22 -2.76 -11.31 3.49
N ALA A 23 -3.51 -10.29 3.91
CA ALA A 23 -4.09 -9.31 3.00
C ALA A 23 -3.04 -8.49 2.22
N ILE A 24 -1.86 -8.23 2.80
CA ILE A 24 -0.74 -7.56 2.11
C ILE A 24 -0.10 -8.48 1.05
N THR A 25 0.06 -9.77 1.38
CA THR A 25 0.88 -10.70 0.59
C THR A 25 0.12 -11.53 -0.44
N THR A 26 -1.21 -11.58 -0.36
CA THR A 26 -2.04 -12.33 -1.32
C THR A 26 -2.07 -11.65 -2.69
N VAL A 27 -1.37 -12.20 -3.69
CA VAL A 27 -1.26 -11.58 -5.03
C VAL A 27 -2.09 -12.27 -6.12
N LYS A 28 -2.72 -13.40 -5.79
CA LYS A 28 -3.54 -14.17 -6.73
C LYS A 28 -5.01 -14.00 -6.38
N GLY A 29 -5.83 -13.71 -7.39
CA GLY A 29 -7.27 -13.58 -7.26
C GLY A 29 -7.74 -12.33 -6.49
N PRO A 30 -9.06 -12.15 -6.39
CA PRO A 30 -9.66 -11.05 -5.64
C PRO A 30 -9.52 -11.27 -4.11
N VAL A 31 -9.42 -10.17 -3.37
CA VAL A 31 -9.36 -10.17 -1.89
C VAL A 31 -10.39 -9.18 -1.35
N MET A 32 -11.27 -9.64 -0.45
CA MET A 32 -12.22 -8.80 0.28
C MET A 32 -11.82 -8.72 1.74
N ILE A 33 -11.70 -7.50 2.28
CA ILE A 33 -11.31 -7.26 3.66
C ILE A 33 -12.52 -6.66 4.41
N ILE A 34 -13.01 -7.38 5.40
CA ILE A 34 -14.03 -6.88 6.33
C ILE A 34 -13.31 -6.36 7.57
N ALA A 35 -13.55 -5.10 7.92
CA ALA A 35 -12.75 -4.44 8.95
C ALA A 35 -13.51 -3.30 9.66
N GLY A 36 -13.49 -3.29 10.99
CA GLY A 36 -14.09 -2.26 11.84
C GLY A 36 -13.26 -0.96 11.91
N PRO A 37 -13.82 0.15 12.42
CA PRO A 37 -13.09 1.39 12.64
C PRO A 37 -11.77 1.17 13.40
N GLY A 38 -10.72 1.92 13.06
CA GLY A 38 -9.41 1.82 13.75
C GLY A 38 -8.60 0.55 13.48
N SER A 39 -9.11 -0.44 12.74
CA SER A 39 -8.44 -1.72 12.51
C SER A 39 -7.24 -1.69 11.54
N GLY A 40 -6.79 -0.50 11.11
CA GLY A 40 -5.65 -0.35 10.22
C GLY A 40 -5.93 -0.55 8.72
N LYS A 41 -7.19 -0.55 8.26
CA LYS A 41 -7.59 -0.70 6.84
C LYS A 41 -6.70 0.05 5.85
N THR A 42 -6.55 1.35 6.06
CA THR A 42 -5.76 2.23 5.20
C THR A 42 -4.28 1.85 5.21
N LYS A 43 -3.72 1.51 6.38
CA LYS A 43 -2.33 1.09 6.49
C LYS A 43 -2.08 -0.24 5.78
N THR A 44 -2.97 -1.22 5.95
CA THR A 44 -2.89 -2.51 5.25
C THR A 44 -2.95 -2.31 3.73
N LEU A 45 -3.80 -1.41 3.23
CA LEU A 45 -3.86 -1.08 1.80
C LEU A 45 -2.56 -0.44 1.29
N VAL A 46 -2.01 0.53 2.03
CA VAL A 46 -0.75 1.18 1.66
C VAL A 46 0.41 0.18 1.65
N ASP A 47 0.55 -0.62 2.72
CA ASP A 47 1.58 -1.65 2.83
C ASP A 47 1.46 -2.71 1.70
N ARG A 48 0.23 -3.04 1.27
CA ARG A 48 -0.03 -3.91 0.11
C ARG A 48 0.48 -3.29 -1.19
N ILE A 49 0.22 -2.00 -1.42
CA ILE A 49 0.69 -1.30 -2.62
C ILE A 49 2.22 -1.29 -2.65
N ILE A 50 2.86 -0.99 -1.52
CA ILE A 50 4.33 -1.02 -1.43
C ILE A 50 4.87 -2.43 -1.68
N TYR A 51 4.24 -3.47 -1.13
CA TYR A 51 4.63 -4.86 -1.40
C TYR A 51 4.54 -5.20 -2.90
N LEU A 52 3.47 -4.79 -3.57
CA LEU A 52 3.30 -5.02 -5.00
C LEU A 52 4.38 -4.31 -5.83
N ILE A 53 4.70 -3.07 -5.51
CA ILE A 53 5.70 -2.28 -6.25
C ILE A 53 7.11 -2.78 -5.96
N ALA A 54 7.48 -2.88 -4.69
CA ALA A 54 8.88 -3.01 -4.28
C ALA A 54 9.36 -4.48 -4.17
N GLU A 55 8.47 -5.42 -3.87
CA GLU A 55 8.81 -6.85 -3.74
C GLU A 55 8.32 -7.67 -4.94
N LYS A 56 7.16 -7.32 -5.51
CA LYS A 56 6.60 -8.00 -6.69
C LYS A 56 6.92 -7.32 -8.01
N GLU A 57 7.63 -6.19 -7.97
CA GLU A 57 8.08 -5.45 -9.16
C GLU A 57 6.92 -5.12 -10.12
N VAL A 58 5.70 -4.95 -9.58
CA VAL A 58 4.53 -4.51 -10.36
C VAL A 58 4.76 -3.06 -10.77
N ASP A 59 4.65 -2.77 -12.08
CA ASP A 59 4.71 -1.39 -12.57
C ASP A 59 3.61 -0.55 -11.89
N PRO A 60 3.96 0.48 -11.10
CA PRO A 60 2.98 1.33 -10.43
C PRO A 60 1.91 1.90 -11.37
N LYS A 61 2.21 2.11 -12.65
CA LYS A 61 1.26 2.60 -13.66
C LYS A 61 0.09 1.63 -13.92
N THR A 62 0.23 0.37 -13.53
CA THR A 62 -0.81 -0.67 -13.68
C THR A 62 -1.71 -0.80 -12.45
N ILE A 63 -1.42 -0.05 -11.37
CA ILE A 63 -2.18 -0.10 -10.13
C ILE A 63 -3.18 1.07 -10.09
N LEU A 64 -4.47 0.74 -10.02
CA LEU A 64 -5.54 1.71 -9.74
C LEU A 64 -5.94 1.64 -8.27
N VAL A 65 -6.01 2.81 -7.62
CA VAL A 65 -6.52 2.96 -6.24
C VAL A 65 -7.63 4.00 -6.26
N SER A 66 -8.77 3.67 -5.65
CA SER A 66 -9.93 4.55 -5.59
C SER A 66 -10.53 4.58 -4.18
N THR A 67 -11.20 5.67 -3.85
CA THR A 67 -11.87 5.90 -2.57
C THR A 67 -13.00 6.93 -2.77
N PHE A 68 -13.92 7.01 -1.82
CA PHE A 68 -15.14 7.82 -1.95
C PHE A 68 -14.92 9.33 -1.91
N THR A 69 -13.80 9.81 -1.37
CA THR A 69 -13.58 11.25 -1.17
C THR A 69 -12.21 11.70 -1.67
N GLU A 70 -12.16 12.93 -2.21
CA GLU A 70 -10.91 13.58 -2.61
C GLU A 70 -9.88 13.67 -1.48
N LYS A 71 -10.36 13.92 -0.26
CA LYS A 71 -9.52 14.01 0.94
C LYS A 71 -8.83 12.66 1.21
N ALA A 72 -9.59 11.56 1.19
CA ALA A 72 -9.00 10.23 1.38
C ALA A 72 -8.05 9.85 0.23
N ALA A 73 -8.34 10.26 -1.00
CA ALA A 73 -7.46 10.03 -2.14
C ALA A 73 -6.13 10.78 -1.99
N ALA A 74 -6.19 12.06 -1.57
CA ALA A 74 -4.99 12.85 -1.26
C ALA A 74 -4.17 12.21 -0.13
N GLU A 75 -4.82 11.76 0.93
CA GLU A 75 -4.16 11.12 2.07
C GLU A 75 -3.46 9.81 1.67
N LEU A 76 -4.11 8.97 0.86
CA LEU A 76 -3.50 7.75 0.35
C LEU A 76 -2.23 8.04 -0.46
N ILE A 77 -2.28 9.03 -1.34
CA ILE A 77 -1.11 9.43 -2.14
C ILE A 77 0.04 9.89 -1.24
N THR A 78 -0.23 10.77 -0.27
CA THR A 78 0.80 11.21 0.69
C THR A 78 1.41 10.02 1.43
N ARG A 79 0.59 9.08 1.93
CA ARG A 79 1.07 7.90 2.66
C ARG A 79 1.94 6.98 1.79
N ILE A 80 1.52 6.72 0.55
CA ILE A 80 2.28 5.87 -0.39
C ILE A 80 3.59 6.55 -0.76
N SER A 81 3.56 7.84 -1.12
CA SER A 81 4.76 8.62 -1.45
C SER A 81 5.77 8.60 -0.30
N ASN A 82 5.32 8.84 0.94
CA ASN A 82 6.21 8.82 2.10
C ASN A 82 6.86 7.44 2.30
N GLN A 83 6.09 6.35 2.19
CA GLN A 83 6.67 5.01 2.33
C GLN A 83 7.64 4.65 1.20
N LEU A 84 7.36 5.06 -0.04
CA LEU A 84 8.29 4.85 -1.16
C LEU A 84 9.60 5.61 -0.94
N LEU A 85 9.53 6.85 -0.45
CA LEU A 85 10.70 7.67 -0.10
C LEU A 85 11.54 7.02 1.01
N GLU A 86 10.92 6.52 2.08
CA GLU A 86 11.61 5.77 3.15
C GLU A 86 12.30 4.48 2.66
N MET A 87 11.90 3.97 1.49
CA MET A 87 12.48 2.80 0.85
C MET A 87 13.44 3.15 -0.29
N GLU A 88 13.73 4.44 -0.50
CA GLU A 88 14.59 4.96 -1.57
C GLU A 88 14.09 4.61 -2.98
N ILE A 89 12.78 4.38 -3.12
CA ILE A 89 12.12 4.06 -4.39
C ILE A 89 11.64 5.36 -5.01
N ARG A 90 12.30 5.77 -6.11
CA ARG A 90 11.95 7.01 -6.83
C ARG A 90 10.86 6.72 -7.87
N PHE A 91 9.63 7.13 -7.58
CA PHE A 91 8.54 7.14 -8.53
C PHE A 91 7.65 8.38 -8.35
N ASN A 92 7.13 8.91 -9.45
CA ASN A 92 6.27 10.09 -9.44
C ASN A 92 4.79 9.69 -9.41
N ILE A 93 4.14 9.83 -8.25
CA ILE A 93 2.70 9.64 -8.09
C ILE A 93 1.96 10.93 -8.50
N ASN A 94 1.88 11.21 -9.81
CA ASN A 94 1.10 12.35 -10.31
C ASN A 94 -0.38 11.99 -10.49
N LYS A 95 -1.27 12.87 -10.02
CA LYS A 95 -2.74 12.71 -10.03
C LYS A 95 -3.40 13.12 -11.36
N ARG A 96 -4.50 12.40 -11.67
CA ARG A 96 -5.86 12.87 -12.04
C ARG A 96 -6.42 12.29 -13.35
N ARG A 97 -7.32 11.32 -13.20
CA ARG A 97 -8.49 11.14 -14.06
C ARG A 97 -9.66 10.72 -13.17
N ILE A 98 -10.41 11.71 -12.71
CA ILE A 98 -11.80 11.53 -12.33
C ILE A 98 -12.55 12.03 -13.56
N LYS A 99 -13.32 11.15 -14.19
CA LYS A 99 -14.37 11.59 -15.11
C LYS A 99 -15.55 12.07 -14.27
#